data_AF-A0A2H0PC51-F1
#
_entry.id   AF-A0A2H0PC51-F1
#
_cell.length_a   1.000
_cell.length_b   1.000
_cell.length_c   1.000
_cell.angle_alpha   90.00
_cell.angle_beta   90.00
_cell.angle_gamma   90.00
#
_symmetry.space_group_name_H-M   'P 1'
#
loop_
_entity.id
_entity.type
_entity.pdbx_description
1 polymer ?
#
loop_
_entity_poly.entity_id
_entity_poly.type
_entity_poly.pdbx_seq_one_letter_code
_entity_poly.pdbx_strand_id
1 'polypeptide(L)'
;SRFDAFYSETESFRRAMTDEVARQAVELDAKARLERYTGLPVRQSYTLIVSPFIEPVLSSTWVREEREGRRITSLYGPEEISGRSGFRLPTRLGGLWTEILIDQLRPAARPYKIKINRSKALYASLGGACAADWYDCVQRQVAFAVGARMLDLGGEHAAAQEWPIKYARIGLPHIGALAERLREFESNRDRYPTLLDFYPRLIEVFDALAQGAPIPVPFQGGIRAMLSDSSSRIVILPGNEAQGVGEAVRRLAKERWPDAEFLSDSDALTANLSGRTLLVIGTVSGNRWLARHLDDLQLPLHLGDSSITFDARPGETRALTFKGRLGLVSAAVNPVDPSRGLILYTANDPGVLASVIGAYDGPFDFAVLDKGVAVKLGRYEKTRRPWRLK
;
A
#
# COMPACT_ATOMS: atom_id res chain seq x y z
N SER A 1 15.24 -15.71 -31.54
CA SER A 1 14.43 -14.57 -31.04
C SER A 1 14.56 -13.42 -32.03
N ARG A 2 13.57 -12.50 -32.13
CA ARG A 2 13.60 -11.32 -33.02
C ARG A 2 14.01 -10.03 -32.29
N PHE A 3 14.85 -10.14 -31.26
CA PHE A 3 15.14 -9.03 -30.36
C PHE A 3 15.85 -7.87 -31.08
N ASP A 4 16.85 -8.16 -31.93
CA ASP A 4 17.61 -7.11 -32.62
C ASP A 4 16.73 -6.29 -33.58
N ALA A 5 15.80 -6.96 -34.26
CA ALA A 5 14.80 -6.32 -35.11
C ALA A 5 13.89 -5.40 -34.27
N PHE A 6 13.32 -5.92 -33.19
CA PHE A 6 12.49 -5.14 -32.26
C PHE A 6 13.25 -3.95 -31.64
N TYR A 7 14.50 -4.15 -31.23
CA TYR A 7 15.33 -3.11 -30.62
C TYR A 7 15.62 -1.96 -31.60
N SER A 8 15.88 -2.32 -32.87
CA SER A 8 16.09 -1.36 -33.96
C SER A 8 14.78 -0.64 -34.33
N GLU A 9 13.69 -1.38 -34.49
CA GLU A 9 12.35 -0.83 -34.83
C GLU A 9 11.81 0.13 -33.76
N THR A 10 12.21 -0.04 -32.49
CA THR A 10 11.76 0.81 -31.37
C THR A 10 12.70 1.99 -31.06
N GLU A 11 13.78 2.20 -31.82
CA GLU A 11 14.79 3.21 -31.49
C GLU A 11 14.23 4.62 -31.29
N SER A 12 13.38 5.09 -32.22
CA SER A 12 12.78 6.43 -32.16
C SER A 12 11.92 6.61 -30.90
N PHE A 13 11.10 5.61 -30.57
CA PHE A 13 10.28 5.60 -29.37
C PHE A 13 11.12 5.64 -28.10
N ARG A 14 12.21 4.85 -28.04
CA ARG A 14 13.11 4.82 -26.89
C ARG A 14 13.84 6.13 -26.69
N ARG A 15 14.38 6.71 -27.78
CA ARG A 15 15.03 8.04 -27.74
C ARG A 15 14.07 9.11 -27.24
N ALA A 16 12.85 9.16 -27.78
CA ALA A 16 11.85 10.12 -27.34
C ALA A 16 11.54 10.02 -25.83
N MET A 17 11.43 8.80 -25.29
CA MET A 17 11.24 8.61 -23.84
C MET A 17 12.45 9.05 -23.01
N THR A 18 13.67 8.72 -23.44
CA THR A 18 14.87 9.12 -22.69
C THR A 18 15.12 10.63 -22.76
N ASP A 19 14.83 11.26 -23.89
CA ASP A 19 14.97 12.72 -24.07
C ASP A 19 13.95 13.48 -23.23
N GLU A 20 12.72 12.96 -23.13
CA GLU A 20 11.69 13.48 -22.22
C GLU A 20 12.14 13.40 -20.76
N VAL A 21 12.68 12.26 -20.31
CA VAL A 21 13.23 12.12 -18.95
C VAL A 21 14.38 13.09 -18.71
N ALA A 22 15.29 13.25 -19.67
CA ALA A 22 16.42 14.16 -19.56
C ALA A 22 15.96 15.62 -19.38
N ARG A 23 14.94 16.05 -20.15
CA ARG A 23 14.33 17.38 -19.99
C ARG A 23 13.70 17.54 -18.61
N GLN A 24 12.86 16.60 -18.18
CA GLN A 24 12.24 16.64 -16.84
C GLN A 24 13.30 16.67 -15.72
N ALA A 25 14.41 15.95 -15.87
CA ALA A 25 15.47 15.90 -14.87
C ALA A 25 16.18 17.27 -14.71
N VAL A 26 16.42 17.99 -15.81
CA VAL A 26 16.98 19.35 -15.79
C VAL A 26 16.00 20.32 -15.15
N GLU A 27 14.72 20.26 -15.51
CA GLU A 27 13.69 21.17 -14.99
C GLU A 27 13.42 20.96 -13.50
N LEU A 28 13.39 19.71 -13.03
CA LEU A 28 13.04 19.40 -11.65
C LEU A 28 14.15 19.73 -10.66
N ASP A 29 15.41 19.63 -11.09
CA ASP A 29 16.62 19.70 -10.25
C ASP A 29 16.39 19.00 -8.89
N ALA A 30 16.35 17.67 -8.94
CA ALA A 30 15.97 16.84 -7.80
C ALA A 30 16.78 17.15 -6.53
N LYS A 31 18.05 17.55 -6.70
CA LYS A 31 18.93 17.97 -5.61
C LYS A 31 18.47 19.29 -5.03
N ALA A 32 18.50 20.36 -5.83
CA ALA A 32 18.23 21.70 -5.31
C ALA A 32 16.80 21.80 -4.75
N ARG A 33 15.85 21.06 -5.32
CA ARG A 33 14.49 20.99 -4.81
C ARG A 33 14.43 20.40 -3.40
N LEU A 34 15.13 19.29 -3.15
CA LEU A 34 15.20 18.67 -1.83
C LEU A 34 15.93 19.57 -0.82
N GLU A 35 17.03 20.21 -1.24
CA GLU A 35 17.79 21.15 -0.41
C GLU A 35 16.95 22.38 -0.04
N ARG A 36 16.21 22.97 -0.98
CA ARG A 36 15.31 24.11 -0.71
C ARG A 36 14.20 23.75 0.27
N TYR A 37 13.61 22.57 0.12
CA TYR A 37 12.54 22.12 1.01
C TYR A 37 13.08 21.83 2.42
N THR A 38 14.15 21.07 2.53
CA THR A 38 14.65 20.59 3.83
C THR A 38 15.59 21.57 4.53
N GLY A 39 16.19 22.52 3.80
CA GLY A 39 17.29 23.35 4.31
C GLY A 39 18.57 22.57 4.57
N LEU A 40 18.69 21.32 4.10
CA LEU A 40 19.85 20.46 4.33
C LEU A 40 20.62 20.20 3.03
N PRO A 41 21.95 20.26 3.04
CA PRO A 41 22.75 19.96 1.86
C PRO A 41 22.73 18.47 1.54
N VAL A 42 22.45 18.12 0.29
CA VAL A 42 22.53 16.76 -0.23
C VAL A 42 24.00 16.46 -0.54
N ARG A 43 24.56 15.50 0.20
CA ARG A 43 25.98 15.10 0.10
C ARG A 43 26.19 13.82 -0.69
N GLN A 44 25.11 13.07 -0.92
CA GLN A 44 25.12 11.82 -1.64
C GLN A 44 25.18 12.09 -3.15
N SER A 45 25.95 11.27 -3.86
CA SER A 45 25.79 11.18 -5.31
C SER A 45 24.56 10.34 -5.63
N TYR A 46 23.89 10.63 -6.74
CA TYR A 46 22.79 9.79 -7.19
C TYR A 46 22.80 9.55 -8.69
N THR A 47 22.20 8.43 -9.09
CA THR A 47 22.06 8.03 -10.49
C THR A 47 20.63 7.58 -10.75
N LEU A 48 20.03 8.13 -11.79
CA LEU A 48 18.71 7.73 -12.26
C LEU A 48 18.89 6.90 -13.53
N ILE A 49 18.46 5.65 -13.47
CA ILE A 49 18.42 4.74 -14.61
C ILE A 49 16.96 4.63 -15.02
N VAL A 50 16.64 5.06 -16.22
CA VAL A 50 15.34 4.81 -16.83
C VAL A 50 15.50 3.77 -17.93
N SER A 51 14.57 2.83 -18.00
CA SER A 51 14.59 1.84 -19.08
C SER A 51 13.18 1.54 -19.57
N PRO A 52 12.93 1.68 -20.87
CA PRO A 52 11.63 1.40 -21.46
C PRO A 52 11.30 -0.10 -21.55
N PHE A 53 12.27 -0.98 -21.26
CA PHE A 53 12.12 -2.43 -21.36
C PHE A 53 11.79 -3.11 -20.04
N ILE A 54 11.74 -2.34 -18.96
CA ILE A 54 11.42 -2.87 -17.63
C ILE A 54 9.91 -2.85 -17.47
N GLU A 55 9.39 -3.81 -16.69
CA GLU A 55 7.98 -3.90 -16.35
C GLU A 55 7.41 -2.52 -15.97
N PRO A 56 6.25 -2.13 -16.52
CA PRO A 56 5.61 -0.89 -16.16
C PRO A 56 5.50 -0.75 -14.65
N VAL A 57 5.78 0.45 -14.14
CA VAL A 57 5.69 0.80 -12.73
C VAL A 57 6.81 0.22 -11.85
N LEU A 58 7.72 -0.62 -12.35
CA LEU A 58 8.88 -1.07 -11.54
C LEU A 58 9.70 0.14 -11.07
N SER A 59 9.99 0.15 -9.77
CA SER A 59 10.85 1.12 -9.12
C SER A 59 11.72 0.40 -8.11
N SER A 60 13.03 0.49 -8.27
CA SER A 60 13.99 -0.06 -7.31
C SER A 60 15.03 1.00 -6.98
N THR A 61 15.36 1.15 -5.70
CA THR A 61 16.42 2.05 -5.25
C THR A 61 17.38 1.27 -4.38
N TRP A 62 18.68 1.45 -4.62
CA TRP A 62 19.73 0.83 -3.82
C TRP A 62 20.78 1.86 -3.45
N VAL A 63 21.37 1.65 -2.27
CA VAL A 63 22.46 2.47 -1.72
C VAL A 63 23.73 1.65 -1.77
N ARG A 64 24.82 2.23 -2.29
CA ARG A 64 26.16 1.64 -2.30
C ARG A 64 27.14 2.56 -1.58
N GLU A 65 28.03 1.95 -0.82
CA GLU A 65 29.21 2.63 -0.29
C GLU A 65 30.26 2.78 -1.39
N GLU A 66 30.82 3.98 -1.53
CA GLU A 66 31.92 4.29 -2.45
C GLU A 66 33.02 5.07 -1.71
N ARG A 67 34.20 5.20 -2.34
CA ARG A 67 35.35 5.90 -1.74
C ARG A 67 35.06 7.36 -1.38
N GLU A 68 34.21 8.02 -2.17
CA GLU A 68 33.85 9.44 -2.02
C GLU A 68 32.56 9.67 -1.22
N GLY A 69 31.99 8.60 -0.66
CA GLY A 69 30.74 8.64 0.10
C GLY A 69 29.71 7.63 -0.42
N ARG A 70 28.43 7.86 -0.11
CA ARG A 70 27.34 6.98 -0.55
C ARG A 70 26.80 7.40 -1.91
N ARG A 71 26.56 6.41 -2.78
CA ARG A 71 25.83 6.56 -4.04
C ARG A 71 24.45 5.93 -3.95
N ILE A 72 23.42 6.68 -4.32
CA ILE A 72 22.04 6.20 -4.39
C ILE A 72 21.67 6.01 -5.86
N THR A 73 21.30 4.81 -6.26
CA THR A 73 20.88 4.55 -7.63
C THR A 73 19.42 4.11 -7.64
N SER A 74 18.63 4.74 -8.50
CA SER A 74 17.23 4.39 -8.72
C SER A 74 17.00 3.94 -10.15
N LEU A 75 16.27 2.83 -10.31
CA LEU A 75 15.84 2.26 -11.57
C LEU A 75 14.33 2.42 -11.72
N TYR A 76 13.91 3.03 -12.82
CA TYR A 76 12.51 3.23 -13.13
C TYR A 76 12.14 2.61 -14.48
N GLY A 77 11.06 1.81 -14.47
CA GLY A 77 10.32 1.44 -15.67
C GLY A 77 9.30 2.52 -16.06
N PRO A 78 8.78 2.47 -17.30
CA PRO A 78 7.75 3.40 -17.76
C PRO A 78 6.43 3.20 -16.99
N GLU A 79 5.50 4.12 -17.16
CA GLU A 79 4.13 4.02 -16.65
C GLU A 79 3.13 4.41 -17.72
N GLU A 80 1.86 4.07 -17.48
CA GLU A 80 0.78 4.49 -18.37
C GLU A 80 0.36 5.93 -18.05
N ILE A 81 0.47 6.81 -19.04
CA ILE A 81 0.11 8.21 -19.01
C ILE A 81 -0.88 8.42 -20.15
N SER A 82 -2.16 8.62 -19.82
CA SER A 82 -3.22 8.88 -20.82
C SER A 82 -3.28 7.83 -21.93
N GLY A 83 -3.16 6.54 -21.56
CA GLY A 83 -3.18 5.41 -22.51
C GLY A 83 -1.88 5.19 -23.29
N ARG A 84 -0.77 5.86 -22.93
CA ARG A 84 0.55 5.69 -23.56
C ARG A 84 1.62 5.41 -22.53
N SER A 85 2.62 4.60 -22.87
CA SER A 85 3.80 4.39 -22.03
C SER A 85 4.69 5.64 -22.03
N GLY A 86 5.08 6.10 -20.84
CA GLY A 86 6.00 7.22 -20.67
C GLY A 86 6.57 7.30 -19.26
N PHE A 87 7.21 8.40 -18.90
CA PHE A 87 7.77 8.63 -17.57
C PHE A 87 7.25 9.95 -16.98
N ARG A 88 6.69 9.93 -15.77
CA ARG A 88 6.49 11.13 -14.95
C ARG A 88 7.52 11.13 -13.84
N LEU A 89 8.67 11.73 -14.13
CA LEU A 89 9.79 11.79 -13.21
C LEU A 89 9.43 12.40 -11.84
N PRO A 90 8.56 13.43 -11.70
CA PRO A 90 8.19 13.97 -10.38
C PRO A 90 7.65 12.90 -9.42
N THR A 91 6.78 12.01 -9.92
CA THR A 91 6.19 10.92 -9.13
C THR A 91 7.19 9.82 -8.77
N ARG A 92 8.27 9.69 -9.55
CA ARG A 92 9.32 8.67 -9.38
C ARG A 92 10.41 9.11 -8.40
N LEU A 93 10.74 10.40 -8.39
CA LEU A 93 11.76 10.97 -7.50
C LEU A 93 11.43 10.83 -6.01
N GLY A 94 10.16 10.65 -5.64
CA GLY A 94 9.78 10.40 -4.25
C GLY A 94 10.57 9.26 -3.59
N GLY A 95 10.86 8.19 -4.34
CA GLY A 95 11.70 7.08 -3.85
C GLY A 95 13.16 7.46 -3.66
N LEU A 96 13.73 8.25 -4.58
CA LEU A 96 15.10 8.77 -4.48
C LEU A 96 15.24 9.70 -3.27
N TRP A 97 14.36 10.70 -3.14
CA TRP A 97 14.37 11.65 -2.04
C TRP A 97 14.21 10.96 -0.69
N THR A 98 13.38 9.92 -0.63
CA THR A 98 13.19 9.13 0.59
C THR A 98 14.51 8.49 1.04
N GLU A 99 15.25 7.83 0.14
CA GLU A 99 16.51 7.18 0.52
C GLU A 99 17.63 8.19 0.84
N ILE A 100 17.69 9.32 0.13
CA ILE A 100 18.60 10.43 0.49
C ILE A 100 18.31 10.92 1.93
N LEU A 101 17.03 11.14 2.25
CA LEU A 101 16.64 11.66 3.55
C LEU A 101 16.84 10.66 4.68
N ILE A 102 16.57 9.37 4.45
CA ILE A 102 16.87 8.34 5.46
C ILE A 102 18.35 8.39 5.83
N ASP A 103 19.23 8.52 4.83
CA ASP A 103 20.67 8.60 5.03
C ASP A 103 21.07 9.85 5.84
N GLN A 104 20.49 11.01 5.53
CA GLN A 104 20.76 12.27 6.25
C GLN A 104 20.19 12.29 7.67
N LEU A 105 18.98 11.78 7.86
CA LEU A 105 18.25 11.86 9.12
C LEU A 105 18.81 10.89 10.17
N ARG A 106 19.28 9.70 9.77
CA ARG A 106 19.86 8.71 10.70
C ARG A 106 20.97 9.24 11.61
N PRO A 107 22.03 9.92 11.10
CA PRO A 107 23.02 10.51 11.98
C PRO A 107 22.47 11.77 12.68
N ALA A 108 21.72 12.62 11.98
CA ALA A 108 21.27 13.91 12.48
C ALA A 108 20.24 13.79 13.63
N ALA A 109 19.40 12.74 13.60
CA ALA A 109 18.37 12.50 14.61
C ALA A 109 18.91 11.76 15.86
N ARG A 110 20.18 11.38 15.89
CA ARG A 110 20.78 10.60 17.00
C ARG A 110 20.59 11.26 18.37
N PRO A 111 20.72 12.60 18.53
CA PRO A 111 20.44 13.27 19.80
C PRO A 111 19.00 13.06 20.32
N TYR A 112 18.05 12.76 19.42
CA TYR A 112 16.64 12.54 19.78
C TYR A 112 16.28 11.08 20.04
N LYS A 113 17.26 10.16 20.02
CA LYS A 113 17.00 8.70 20.17
C LYS A 113 16.17 8.38 21.42
N ILE A 114 16.44 9.04 22.55
CA ILE A 114 15.66 8.85 23.79
C ILE A 114 14.21 9.29 23.61
N LYS A 115 13.98 10.48 23.02
CA LYS A 115 12.62 10.99 22.74
C LYS A 115 11.87 10.07 21.78
N ILE A 116 12.51 9.65 20.70
CA ILE A 116 11.96 8.69 19.73
C ILE A 116 11.55 7.39 20.43
N ASN A 117 12.37 6.86 21.34
CA ASN A 117 12.07 5.59 22.01
C ASN A 117 10.89 5.65 22.99
N ARG A 118 10.36 6.83 23.35
CA ARG A 118 9.14 6.94 24.17
C ARG A 118 7.92 6.35 23.47
N SER A 119 7.88 6.45 22.14
CA SER A 119 6.81 5.90 21.30
C SER A 119 7.14 4.50 20.75
N LYS A 120 8.14 3.80 21.29
CA LYS A 120 8.55 2.45 20.81
C LYS A 120 7.43 1.42 20.86
N ALA A 121 6.40 1.61 21.69
CA ALA A 121 5.20 0.76 21.68
C ALA A 121 4.51 0.71 20.31
N LEU A 122 4.58 1.79 19.52
CA LEU A 122 4.07 1.83 18.15
C LEU A 122 4.82 0.88 17.21
N TYR A 123 6.03 0.45 17.54
CA TYR A 123 6.81 -0.44 16.67
C TYR A 123 6.18 -1.84 16.56
N ALA A 124 5.59 -2.34 17.66
CA ALA A 124 5.00 -3.67 17.70
C ALA A 124 3.82 -3.81 16.72
N SER A 125 3.08 -2.73 16.45
CA SER A 125 1.94 -2.73 15.54
C SER A 125 2.32 -2.68 14.05
N LEU A 126 3.61 -2.57 13.71
CA LEU A 126 4.06 -2.40 12.31
C LEU A 126 4.40 -3.69 11.59
N GLY A 127 4.31 -4.86 12.24
CA GLY A 127 4.36 -6.17 11.57
C GLY A 127 5.59 -6.45 10.70
N GLY A 128 6.74 -5.84 11.01
CA GLY A 128 7.99 -6.04 10.25
C GLY A 128 8.19 -5.12 9.03
N ALA A 129 7.33 -4.12 8.82
CA ALA A 129 7.50 -3.10 7.79
C ALA A 129 8.83 -2.30 7.87
N CYS A 130 9.45 -2.33 9.05
CA CYS A 130 10.72 -1.71 9.35
C CYS A 130 11.70 -2.79 9.83
N ALA A 131 12.87 -2.88 9.19
CA ALA A 131 13.74 -4.06 9.29
C ALA A 131 14.73 -4.07 10.45
N ALA A 132 14.99 -2.94 11.12
CA ALA A 132 16.06 -2.82 12.11
C ALA A 132 15.52 -2.54 13.52
N ASP A 133 15.10 -1.30 13.78
CA ASP A 133 14.50 -0.91 15.05
C ASP A 133 13.51 0.26 14.87
N TRP A 134 12.90 0.68 15.99
CA TRP A 134 11.97 1.80 16.00
C TRP A 134 12.63 3.12 15.56
N TYR A 135 13.90 3.33 15.91
CA TYR A 135 14.63 4.54 15.56
C TYR A 135 14.78 4.68 14.03
N ASP A 136 15.21 3.61 13.36
CA ASP A 136 15.30 3.55 11.90
C ASP A 136 13.93 3.67 11.23
N CYS A 137 12.91 3.07 11.84
CA CYS A 137 11.54 3.14 11.35
C CYS A 137 11.00 4.58 11.34
N VAL A 138 11.28 5.35 12.40
CA VAL A 138 10.91 6.76 12.48
C VAL A 138 11.59 7.57 11.37
N GLN A 139 12.88 7.37 11.12
CA GLN A 139 13.58 8.10 10.03
C GLN A 139 12.95 7.81 8.67
N ARG A 140 12.63 6.53 8.42
CA ARG A 140 11.98 6.10 7.19
C ARG A 140 10.60 6.73 7.03
N GLN A 141 9.77 6.74 8.07
CA GLN A 141 8.44 7.36 8.00
C GLN A 141 8.50 8.88 7.80
N VAL A 142 9.44 9.56 8.45
CA VAL A 142 9.69 11.00 8.23
C VAL A 142 10.10 11.27 6.80
N ALA A 143 11.06 10.51 6.25
CA ALA A 143 11.51 10.66 4.88
C ALA A 143 10.38 10.44 3.86
N PHE A 144 9.52 9.44 4.07
CA PHE A 144 8.34 9.23 3.24
C PHE A 144 7.32 10.37 3.35
N ALA A 145 7.14 10.96 4.53
CA ALA A 145 6.25 12.10 4.72
C ALA A 145 6.77 13.35 3.99
N VAL A 146 8.08 13.59 4.00
CA VAL A 146 8.71 14.63 3.16
C VAL A 146 8.47 14.34 1.68
N GLY A 147 8.61 13.08 1.25
CA GLY A 147 8.26 12.66 -0.12
C GLY A 147 6.83 13.04 -0.52
N ALA A 148 5.85 12.81 0.36
CA ALA A 148 4.45 13.20 0.13
C ALA A 148 4.30 14.72 -0.04
N ARG A 149 4.94 15.53 0.81
CA ARG A 149 4.90 17.00 0.70
C ARG A 149 5.59 17.51 -0.56
N MET A 150 6.71 16.91 -0.93
CA MET A 150 7.46 17.27 -2.15
C MET A 150 6.65 17.03 -3.42
N LEU A 151 5.83 15.97 -3.45
CA LEU A 151 4.86 15.70 -4.53
C LEU A 151 3.77 16.78 -4.53
N ASP A 152 3.17 17.07 -3.38
CA ASP A 152 2.08 18.05 -3.25
C ASP A 152 2.50 19.45 -3.72
N LEU A 153 3.66 19.91 -3.23
CA LEU A 153 4.28 21.18 -3.64
C LEU A 153 4.76 21.19 -5.09
N GLY A 154 4.77 20.03 -5.76
CA GLY A 154 5.07 19.90 -7.19
C GLY A 154 3.87 19.87 -8.11
N GLY A 155 2.66 20.04 -7.56
CA GLY A 155 1.42 19.91 -8.33
C GLY A 155 0.96 18.47 -8.52
N GLU A 156 1.68 17.48 -7.97
CA GLU A 156 1.32 16.06 -8.04
C GLU A 156 0.34 15.69 -6.91
N HIS A 157 -0.73 16.48 -6.74
CA HIS A 157 -1.66 16.39 -5.62
C HIS A 157 -2.28 15.00 -5.46
N ALA A 158 -2.69 14.37 -6.57
CA ALA A 158 -3.26 13.02 -6.54
C ALA A 158 -2.24 11.97 -6.05
N ALA A 159 -0.98 12.07 -6.50
CA ALA A 159 0.09 11.19 -6.05
C ALA A 159 0.44 11.45 -4.58
N ALA A 160 0.44 12.72 -4.15
CA ALA A 160 0.68 13.11 -2.76
C ALA A 160 -0.40 12.56 -1.81
N GLN A 161 -1.67 12.56 -2.24
CA GLN A 161 -2.78 11.95 -1.47
C GLN A 161 -2.70 10.42 -1.45
N GLU A 162 -2.34 9.78 -2.57
CA GLU A 162 -2.18 8.31 -2.64
C GLU A 162 -0.94 7.83 -1.87
N TRP A 163 0.06 8.69 -1.62
CA TRP A 163 1.34 8.30 -1.03
C TRP A 163 1.23 7.77 0.41
N PRO A 164 0.68 8.50 1.40
CA PRO A 164 0.47 7.97 2.75
C PRO A 164 -0.35 6.69 2.76
N ILE A 165 -1.38 6.63 1.90
CA ILE A 165 -2.23 5.46 1.71
C ILE A 165 -1.39 4.26 1.29
N LYS A 166 -0.62 4.40 0.21
CA LYS A 166 0.24 3.37 -0.38
C LYS A 166 1.20 2.79 0.65
N TYR A 167 1.81 3.63 1.49
CA TYR A 167 2.79 3.18 2.46
C TYR A 167 2.18 2.68 3.78
N ALA A 168 1.00 3.19 4.16
CA ALA A 168 0.20 2.56 5.20
C ALA A 168 -0.15 1.10 4.85
N ARG A 169 -0.38 0.81 3.55
CA ARG A 169 -0.60 -0.57 3.05
C ARG A 169 0.55 -1.51 3.36
N ILE A 170 1.77 -1.03 3.55
CA ILE A 170 2.93 -1.89 3.82
C ILE A 170 3.45 -1.70 5.25
N GLY A 171 2.62 -1.20 6.16
CA GLY A 171 2.91 -1.07 7.58
C GLY A 171 3.65 0.22 7.97
N LEU A 172 3.49 1.30 7.20
CA LEU A 172 3.98 2.65 7.56
C LEU A 172 2.80 3.64 7.70
N PRO A 173 1.92 3.46 8.70
CA PRO A 173 0.65 4.18 8.77
C PRO A 173 0.78 5.67 9.16
N HIS A 174 1.90 6.10 9.73
CA HIS A 174 2.02 7.43 10.33
C HIS A 174 2.40 8.54 9.33
N ILE A 175 2.68 8.18 8.06
CA ILE A 175 3.14 9.11 7.02
C ILE A 175 2.16 10.27 6.82
N GLY A 176 0.85 10.01 6.88
CA GLY A 176 -0.17 11.05 6.72
C GLY A 176 -0.13 12.10 7.83
N ALA A 177 -0.07 11.65 9.10
CA ALA A 177 0.02 12.54 10.25
C ALA A 177 1.31 13.37 10.25
N LEU A 178 2.42 12.75 9.84
CA LEU A 178 3.71 13.43 9.67
C LEU A 178 3.65 14.47 8.54
N ALA A 179 3.02 14.15 7.41
CA ALA A 179 2.85 15.09 6.30
C ALA A 179 2.03 16.31 6.73
N GLU A 180 0.95 16.11 7.49
CA GLU A 180 0.20 17.25 8.03
C GLU A 180 1.01 18.08 9.02
N ARG A 181 1.82 17.44 9.88
CA ARG A 181 2.75 18.16 10.76
C ARG A 181 3.81 18.96 9.98
N LEU A 182 4.24 18.50 8.81
CA LEU A 182 5.19 19.22 7.97
C LEU A 182 4.62 20.51 7.37
N ARG A 183 3.29 20.67 7.27
CA ARG A 183 2.69 21.96 6.87
C ARG A 183 3.00 23.08 7.86
N GLU A 184 3.15 22.74 9.15
CA GLU A 184 3.58 23.70 10.15
C GLU A 184 5.03 24.15 9.90
N PHE A 185 5.93 23.22 9.56
CA PHE A 185 7.30 23.56 9.14
C PHE A 185 7.30 24.49 7.93
N GLU A 186 6.50 24.17 6.91
CA GLU A 186 6.35 24.98 5.69
C GLU A 186 5.87 26.40 5.99
N SER A 187 4.95 26.55 6.94
CA SER A 187 4.38 27.85 7.32
C SER A 187 5.26 28.65 8.30
N ASN A 188 6.29 28.04 8.87
CA ASN A 188 7.13 28.64 9.92
C ASN A 188 8.63 28.54 9.59
N ARG A 189 8.99 28.64 8.30
CA ARG A 189 10.37 28.50 7.82
C ARG A 189 11.35 29.53 8.40
N ASP A 190 10.87 30.72 8.75
CA ASP A 190 11.70 31.74 9.42
C ASP A 190 12.13 31.30 10.83
N ARG A 191 11.27 30.54 11.52
CA ARG A 191 11.54 29.99 12.85
C ARG A 191 12.28 28.66 12.77
N TYR A 192 12.04 27.88 11.71
CA TYR A 192 12.65 26.59 11.47
C TYR A 192 13.31 26.58 10.09
N PRO A 193 14.54 27.12 9.97
CA PRO A 193 15.22 27.23 8.67
C PRO A 193 15.45 25.87 8.00
N THR A 194 15.73 24.85 8.82
CA THR A 194 15.97 23.47 8.38
C THR A 194 14.95 22.50 8.95
N LEU A 195 14.79 21.35 8.29
CA LEU A 195 13.98 20.24 8.76
C LEU A 195 14.49 19.73 10.12
N LEU A 196 15.79 19.84 10.41
CA LEU A 196 16.37 19.45 11.69
C LEU A 196 15.95 20.37 12.83
N ASP A 197 15.78 21.66 12.58
CA ASP A 197 15.26 22.62 13.58
C ASP A 197 13.82 22.29 13.96
N PHE A 198 13.03 21.78 13.01
CA PHE A 198 11.65 21.35 13.23
C PHE A 198 11.52 19.89 13.72
N TYR A 199 12.57 19.09 13.58
CA TYR A 199 12.55 17.65 13.86
C TYR A 199 12.01 17.28 15.25
N PRO A 200 12.32 18.01 16.35
CA PRO A 200 11.74 17.74 17.67
C PRO A 200 10.22 17.76 17.69
N ARG A 201 9.60 18.66 16.91
CA ARG A 201 8.14 18.80 16.78
C ARG A 201 7.56 17.77 15.84
N LEU A 202 8.33 17.31 14.87
CA LEU A 202 7.90 16.25 13.96
C LEU A 202 7.76 14.92 14.70
N ILE A 203 8.72 14.56 15.55
CA ILE A 203 8.68 13.29 16.29
C ILE A 203 7.65 13.25 17.44
N GLU A 204 7.12 14.41 17.87
CA GLU A 204 5.99 14.47 18.82
C GLU A 204 4.70 13.86 18.26
N VAL A 205 4.59 13.75 16.93
CA VAL A 205 3.48 13.04 16.29
C VAL A 205 3.40 11.61 16.80
N PHE A 206 4.54 10.93 16.96
CA PHE A 206 4.56 9.56 17.47
C PHE A 206 4.20 9.48 18.95
N ASP A 207 4.59 10.46 19.77
CA ASP A 207 4.20 10.51 21.18
C ASP A 207 2.68 10.68 21.32
N ALA A 208 2.07 11.57 20.53
CA ALA A 208 0.62 11.79 20.51
C ALA A 208 -0.14 10.53 20.05
N LEU A 209 0.35 9.86 19.01
CA LEU A 209 -0.23 8.60 18.52
C LEU A 209 -0.09 7.47 19.56
N ALA A 210 1.04 7.38 20.26
CA ALA A 210 1.27 6.39 21.30
C ALA A 210 0.39 6.60 22.54
N GLN A 211 0.00 7.85 22.84
CA GLN A 211 -0.87 8.21 23.96
C GLN A 211 -2.37 8.06 23.63
N GLY A 212 -2.71 7.56 22.45
CA GLY A 212 -4.08 7.24 22.09
C GLY A 212 -4.86 8.40 21.51
N ALA A 213 -4.23 9.39 20.87
CA ALA A 213 -4.92 10.19 19.86
C ALA A 213 -5.16 9.29 18.64
N PRO A 214 -6.37 8.74 18.45
CA PRO A 214 -6.62 7.88 17.31
C PRO A 214 -6.80 8.82 16.14
N ILE A 215 -5.85 8.84 15.22
CA ILE A 215 -6.23 9.02 13.83
C ILE A 215 -6.45 7.59 13.35
N PRO A 216 -7.69 7.05 13.38
CA PRO A 216 -7.95 5.76 12.78
C PRO A 216 -7.78 5.98 11.28
N VAL A 217 -6.56 5.82 10.77
CA VAL A 217 -6.33 5.71 9.34
C VAL A 217 -6.93 4.35 8.99
N PRO A 218 -8.05 4.30 8.26
CA PRO A 218 -8.66 3.03 7.93
C PRO A 218 -7.62 2.19 7.20
N PHE A 219 -7.49 0.91 7.51
CA PHE A 219 -6.53 0.05 6.84
C PHE A 219 -6.75 0.12 5.33
N GLN A 220 -5.71 0.50 4.59
CA GLN A 220 -5.80 0.67 3.14
C GLN A 220 -5.07 -0.42 2.35
N GLY A 221 -4.47 -1.41 3.00
CA GLY A 221 -3.68 -2.45 2.34
C GLY A 221 -4.44 -3.36 1.38
N GLY A 222 -3.70 -4.02 0.49
CA GLY A 222 -4.20 -5.12 -0.35
C GLY A 222 -4.13 -6.46 0.38
N ILE A 223 -4.46 -7.54 -0.33
CA ILE A 223 -4.57 -8.90 0.23
C ILE A 223 -3.27 -9.31 0.96
N ARG A 224 -2.11 -9.22 0.30
CA ARG A 224 -0.82 -9.59 0.90
C ARG A 224 -0.46 -8.83 2.17
N ALA A 225 -0.81 -7.54 2.24
CA ALA A 225 -0.52 -6.70 3.39
C ALA A 225 -1.30 -7.11 4.64
N MET A 226 -2.52 -7.61 4.46
CA MET A 226 -3.32 -8.13 5.57
C MET A 226 -2.79 -9.48 6.06
N LEU A 227 -2.15 -10.25 5.17
CA LEU A 227 -1.58 -11.55 5.49
C LEU A 227 -0.19 -11.48 6.16
N SER A 228 0.46 -10.32 6.23
CA SER A 228 1.75 -10.21 6.91
C SER A 228 1.64 -10.15 8.44
N ASP A 229 0.48 -9.75 8.99
CA ASP A 229 0.23 -9.81 10.43
C ASP A 229 -0.42 -11.17 10.77
N SER A 230 0.38 -12.13 11.24
CA SER A 230 -0.09 -13.46 11.62
C SER A 230 -0.55 -13.55 13.09
N SER A 231 -0.05 -12.69 13.98
CA SER A 231 -0.30 -12.79 15.42
C SER A 231 -1.66 -12.26 15.87
N SER A 232 -2.33 -11.46 15.03
CA SER A 232 -3.66 -10.87 15.32
C SER A 232 -4.80 -11.46 14.49
N ARG A 233 -4.59 -12.60 13.83
CA ARG A 233 -5.51 -13.12 12.81
C ARG A 233 -6.60 -14.03 13.38
N ILE A 234 -7.84 -13.76 12.96
CA ILE A 234 -8.99 -14.65 13.17
C ILE A 234 -9.53 -15.11 11.82
N VAL A 235 -9.77 -16.41 11.67
CA VAL A 235 -10.48 -17.01 10.55
C VAL A 235 -11.91 -17.30 10.95
N ILE A 236 -12.87 -16.65 10.28
CA ILE A 236 -14.30 -16.85 10.44
C ILE A 236 -14.76 -17.86 9.40
N LEU A 237 -15.15 -19.04 9.87
CA LEU A 237 -15.55 -20.17 9.05
C LEU A 237 -17.07 -20.21 8.84
N PRO A 238 -17.55 -20.67 7.67
CA PRO A 238 -18.97 -20.70 7.39
C PRO A 238 -19.68 -21.80 8.19
N GLY A 239 -20.93 -21.55 8.57
CA GLY A 239 -21.77 -22.47 9.33
C GLY A 239 -22.87 -23.17 8.52
N ASN A 240 -23.21 -22.66 7.32
CA ASN A 240 -24.38 -23.13 6.56
C ASN A 240 -24.08 -23.37 5.07
N GLU A 241 -22.88 -23.85 4.74
CA GLU A 241 -22.59 -24.29 3.36
C GLU A 241 -23.31 -25.62 3.03
N ALA A 242 -23.40 -25.91 1.72
CA ALA A 242 -23.85 -27.21 1.24
C ALA A 242 -23.06 -28.37 1.87
N GLN A 243 -23.71 -29.52 2.03
CA GLN A 243 -23.14 -30.69 2.68
C GLN A 243 -21.78 -31.09 2.08
N GLY A 244 -20.78 -31.32 2.93
CA GLY A 244 -19.40 -31.65 2.54
C GLY A 244 -18.53 -30.44 2.16
N VAL A 245 -19.11 -29.34 1.66
CA VAL A 245 -18.35 -28.12 1.32
C VAL A 245 -17.79 -27.45 2.57
N GLY A 246 -18.63 -27.26 3.60
CA GLY A 246 -18.21 -26.61 4.85
C GLY A 246 -17.07 -27.33 5.57
N GLU A 247 -17.08 -28.66 5.58
CA GLU A 247 -16.00 -29.48 6.16
C GLU A 247 -14.70 -29.36 5.35
N ALA A 248 -14.78 -29.42 4.02
CA ALA A 248 -13.63 -29.26 3.14
C ALA A 248 -13.00 -27.87 3.29
N VAL A 249 -13.82 -26.81 3.34
CA VAL A 249 -13.40 -25.43 3.60
C VAL A 249 -12.69 -25.31 4.94
N ARG A 250 -13.27 -25.87 6.01
CA ARG A 250 -12.68 -25.85 7.36
C ARG A 250 -11.33 -26.54 7.41
N ARG A 251 -11.19 -27.69 6.74
CA ARG A 251 -9.92 -28.42 6.65
C ARG A 251 -8.87 -27.58 5.92
N LEU A 252 -9.18 -27.08 4.72
CA LEU A 252 -8.25 -26.27 3.92
C LEU A 252 -7.82 -24.99 4.63
N ALA A 253 -8.73 -24.32 5.32
CA ALA A 253 -8.41 -23.12 6.09
C ALA A 253 -7.43 -23.41 7.23
N LYS A 254 -7.61 -24.52 7.94
CA LYS A 254 -6.68 -24.97 9.00
C LYS A 254 -5.31 -25.36 8.47
N GLU A 255 -5.26 -26.01 7.31
CA GLU A 255 -4.00 -26.34 6.64
C GLU A 255 -3.25 -25.09 6.16
N ARG A 256 -3.98 -24.10 5.63
CA ARG A 256 -3.39 -22.86 5.10
C ARG A 256 -2.95 -21.89 6.19
N TRP A 257 -3.69 -21.83 7.30
CA TRP A 257 -3.43 -20.91 8.42
C TRP A 257 -3.39 -21.66 9.75
N PRO A 258 -2.40 -22.54 9.99
CA PRO A 258 -2.35 -23.39 11.17
C PRO A 258 -2.25 -22.62 12.49
N ASP A 259 -1.65 -21.42 12.44
CA ASP A 259 -1.43 -20.57 13.62
C ASP A 259 -2.57 -19.58 13.90
N ALA A 260 -3.64 -19.59 13.10
CA ALA A 260 -4.75 -18.65 13.26
C ALA A 260 -5.73 -19.10 14.35
N GLU A 261 -6.40 -18.12 14.97
CA GLU A 261 -7.58 -18.37 15.80
C GLU A 261 -8.79 -18.62 14.88
N PHE A 262 -9.59 -19.65 15.15
CA PHE A 262 -10.74 -20.02 14.31
C PHE A 262 -12.05 -19.82 15.06
N LEU A 263 -12.99 -19.08 14.47
CA LEU A 263 -14.35 -18.91 14.97
C LEU A 263 -15.37 -19.47 13.97
N SER A 264 -16.50 -19.96 14.48
CA SER A 264 -17.68 -20.14 13.63
C SER A 264 -18.28 -18.77 13.26
N ASP A 265 -19.04 -18.71 12.17
CA ASP A 265 -19.77 -17.50 11.79
C ASP A 265 -20.74 -17.03 12.87
N SER A 266 -21.36 -17.94 13.63
CA SER A 266 -22.23 -17.61 14.76
C SER A 266 -21.47 -17.04 15.96
N ASP A 267 -20.30 -17.61 16.31
CA ASP A 267 -19.51 -17.10 17.43
C ASP A 267 -18.93 -15.72 17.10
N ALA A 268 -18.50 -15.53 15.85
CA ALA A 268 -17.94 -14.26 15.37
C ALA A 268 -18.93 -13.09 15.44
N LEU A 269 -20.25 -13.35 15.41
CA LEU A 269 -21.28 -12.32 15.55
C LEU A 269 -21.36 -11.70 16.96
N THR A 270 -20.81 -12.40 17.96
CA THR A 270 -20.89 -11.98 19.37
C THR A 270 -19.51 -11.76 20.00
N ALA A 271 -18.45 -12.24 19.36
CA ALA A 271 -17.07 -12.06 19.81
C ALA A 271 -16.59 -10.60 19.70
N ASN A 272 -15.63 -10.23 20.55
CA ASN A 272 -14.89 -8.98 20.41
C ASN A 272 -13.80 -9.14 19.33
N LEU A 273 -14.06 -8.59 18.14
CA LEU A 273 -13.15 -8.64 16.99
C LEU A 273 -12.23 -7.40 16.88
N SER A 274 -12.20 -6.54 17.90
CA SER A 274 -11.37 -5.33 17.92
C SER A 274 -9.88 -5.67 17.94
N GLY A 275 -9.05 -4.92 17.21
CA GLY A 275 -7.61 -5.15 17.12
C GLY A 275 -7.20 -6.38 16.31
N ARG A 276 -8.14 -7.07 15.64
CA ARG A 276 -7.90 -8.31 14.89
C ARG A 276 -8.00 -8.09 13.37
N THR A 277 -7.16 -8.82 12.63
CA THR A 277 -7.30 -8.97 11.18
C THR A 277 -8.20 -10.16 10.88
N LEU A 278 -9.23 -9.97 10.06
CA LEU A 278 -10.26 -10.97 9.82
C LEU A 278 -10.05 -11.67 8.47
N LEU A 279 -10.07 -13.00 8.44
CA LEU A 279 -10.23 -13.79 7.21
C LEU A 279 -11.63 -14.40 7.23
N VAL A 280 -12.52 -13.91 6.36
CA VAL A 280 -13.92 -14.36 6.31
C VAL A 280 -14.10 -15.28 5.14
N ILE A 281 -14.52 -16.52 5.41
CA ILE A 281 -14.61 -17.57 4.40
C ILE A 281 -16.05 -18.04 4.25
N GLY A 282 -16.55 -18.12 3.02
CA GLY A 282 -17.86 -18.69 2.71
C GLY A 282 -18.64 -17.90 1.68
N THR A 283 -19.71 -18.50 1.18
CA THR A 283 -20.71 -17.80 0.37
C THR A 283 -21.55 -16.86 1.24
N VAL A 284 -22.21 -15.88 0.63
CA VAL A 284 -23.09 -14.94 1.35
C VAL A 284 -24.19 -15.69 2.10
N SER A 285 -24.78 -16.74 1.49
CA SER A 285 -25.77 -17.59 2.15
C SER A 285 -25.17 -18.55 3.19
N GLY A 286 -23.92 -18.96 3.02
CA GLY A 286 -23.27 -19.99 3.85
C GLY A 286 -22.57 -19.44 5.10
N ASN A 287 -22.26 -18.14 5.13
CA ASN A 287 -21.60 -17.48 6.27
C ASN A 287 -22.47 -16.34 6.83
N ARG A 288 -23.03 -16.54 8.03
CA ARG A 288 -23.94 -15.57 8.68
C ARG A 288 -23.27 -14.24 9.02
N TRP A 289 -21.99 -14.26 9.38
CA TRP A 289 -21.23 -13.04 9.66
C TRP A 289 -21.07 -12.21 8.39
N LEU A 290 -20.70 -12.87 7.27
CA LEU A 290 -20.59 -12.23 5.97
C LEU A 290 -21.93 -11.64 5.52
N ALA A 291 -23.01 -12.41 5.60
CA ALA A 291 -24.35 -11.96 5.24
C ALA A 291 -24.74 -10.67 5.97
N ARG A 292 -24.41 -10.57 7.27
CA ARG A 292 -24.73 -9.40 8.10
C ARG A 292 -23.91 -8.17 7.75
N HIS A 293 -22.63 -8.34 7.40
CA HIS A 293 -21.69 -7.23 7.28
C HIS A 293 -21.30 -6.88 5.84
N LEU A 294 -21.79 -7.60 4.83
CA LEU A 294 -21.41 -7.38 3.43
C LEU A 294 -21.58 -5.92 2.99
N ASP A 295 -22.70 -5.30 3.34
CA ASP A 295 -22.99 -3.90 3.01
C ASP A 295 -22.08 -2.91 3.77
N ASP A 296 -21.72 -3.23 5.03
CA ASP A 296 -20.79 -2.43 5.84
C ASP A 296 -19.37 -2.41 5.27
N LEU A 297 -18.99 -3.43 4.49
CA LEU A 297 -17.69 -3.48 3.81
C LEU A 297 -17.56 -2.39 2.75
N GLN A 298 -18.69 -1.90 2.19
CA GLN A 298 -18.74 -0.84 1.18
C GLN A 298 -17.79 -1.08 0.00
N LEU A 299 -17.74 -2.33 -0.47
CA LEU A 299 -16.98 -2.73 -1.64
C LEU A 299 -17.70 -2.26 -2.93
N PRO A 300 -16.97 -1.84 -3.98
CA PRO A 300 -17.57 -1.42 -5.25
C PRO A 300 -17.95 -2.62 -6.13
N LEU A 301 -18.65 -3.58 -5.55
CA LEU A 301 -19.07 -4.79 -6.23
C LEU A 301 -20.36 -5.36 -5.64
N HIS A 302 -21.04 -6.11 -6.50
CA HIS A 302 -22.23 -6.88 -6.19
C HIS A 302 -21.98 -8.35 -6.50
N LEU A 303 -22.28 -9.21 -5.52
CA LEU A 303 -22.27 -10.66 -5.65
C LEU A 303 -23.69 -11.11 -6.01
N GLY A 304 -23.86 -11.66 -7.20
CA GLY A 304 -25.11 -12.31 -7.62
C GLY A 304 -24.91 -13.80 -7.84
N ASP A 305 -26.00 -14.57 -7.87
CA ASP A 305 -26.00 -16.04 -7.91
C ASP A 305 -25.16 -16.65 -9.05
N SER A 306 -25.02 -15.93 -10.16
CA SER A 306 -24.24 -16.38 -11.33
C SER A 306 -23.28 -15.32 -11.88
N SER A 307 -23.04 -14.26 -11.12
CA SER A 307 -22.16 -13.17 -11.56
C SER A 307 -21.51 -12.40 -10.43
N ILE A 308 -20.34 -11.83 -10.71
CA ILE A 308 -19.72 -10.79 -9.89
C ILE A 308 -19.66 -9.53 -10.74
N THR A 309 -20.29 -8.45 -10.26
CA THR A 309 -20.37 -7.18 -10.98
C THR A 309 -19.68 -6.08 -10.20
N PHE A 310 -18.70 -5.41 -10.78
CA PHE A 310 -18.09 -4.22 -10.19
C PHE A 310 -18.80 -2.96 -10.67
N ASP A 311 -18.91 -1.98 -9.78
CA ASP A 311 -19.44 -0.66 -10.12
C ASP A 311 -18.66 -0.05 -11.28
N ALA A 312 -19.35 0.74 -12.10
CA ALA A 312 -18.73 1.44 -13.22
C ALA A 312 -17.64 2.41 -12.71
N ARG A 313 -16.51 2.46 -13.43
CA ARG A 313 -15.44 3.43 -13.10
C ARG A 313 -15.93 4.86 -13.37
N PRO A 314 -15.34 5.88 -12.73
CA PRO A 314 -15.64 7.27 -13.07
C PRO A 314 -15.47 7.54 -14.57
N GLY A 315 -16.54 7.99 -15.23
CA GLY A 315 -16.57 8.24 -16.68
C GLY A 315 -16.99 7.04 -17.53
N GLU A 316 -17.20 5.86 -16.95
CA GLU A 316 -17.75 4.71 -17.64
C GLU A 316 -19.25 4.57 -17.40
N THR A 317 -19.99 4.15 -18.43
CA THR A 317 -21.44 3.92 -18.36
C THR A 317 -21.81 2.46 -18.11
N ARG A 318 -20.84 1.54 -18.13
CA ARG A 318 -21.07 0.10 -17.99
C ARG A 318 -20.27 -0.47 -16.83
N ALA A 319 -20.97 -1.22 -15.98
CA ALA A 319 -20.39 -2.04 -14.93
C ALA A 319 -19.56 -3.19 -15.53
N LEU A 320 -18.51 -3.62 -14.83
CA LEU A 320 -17.70 -4.76 -15.23
C LEU A 320 -18.30 -6.04 -14.62
N THR A 321 -18.96 -6.85 -15.44
CA THR A 321 -19.62 -8.08 -15.00
C THR A 321 -18.89 -9.32 -15.48
N PHE A 322 -18.57 -10.21 -14.55
CA PHE A 322 -18.10 -11.57 -14.80
C PHE A 322 -19.26 -12.54 -14.55
N LYS A 323 -19.44 -13.53 -15.44
CA LYS A 323 -20.52 -14.53 -15.34
C LYS A 323 -19.94 -15.92 -15.13
N GLY A 324 -20.68 -16.79 -14.45
CA GLY A 324 -20.32 -18.19 -14.19
C GLY A 324 -20.22 -18.50 -12.70
N ARG A 325 -19.58 -19.63 -12.39
CA ARG A 325 -19.28 -20.07 -11.02
C ARG A 325 -17.94 -19.47 -10.61
N LEU A 326 -17.97 -18.36 -9.90
CA LEU A 326 -16.84 -17.48 -9.67
C LEU A 326 -16.50 -17.37 -8.18
N GLY A 327 -15.20 -17.33 -7.93
CA GLY A 327 -14.63 -16.99 -6.64
C GLY A 327 -14.22 -15.52 -6.57
N LEU A 328 -14.17 -14.98 -5.36
CA LEU A 328 -13.64 -13.66 -5.06
C LEU A 328 -12.73 -13.74 -3.85
N VAL A 329 -11.51 -13.24 -4.00
CA VAL A 329 -10.67 -12.81 -2.88
C VAL A 329 -10.64 -11.29 -2.89
N SER A 330 -11.05 -10.63 -1.81
CA SER A 330 -11.05 -9.16 -1.73
C SER A 330 -10.59 -8.66 -0.37
N ALA A 331 -9.68 -7.70 -0.38
CA ALA A 331 -9.40 -6.85 0.77
C ALA A 331 -10.58 -5.91 1.04
N ALA A 332 -10.91 -5.73 2.31
CA ALA A 332 -11.86 -4.76 2.84
C ALA A 332 -11.35 -4.21 4.18
N VAL A 333 -12.00 -3.19 4.71
CA VAL A 333 -11.71 -2.75 6.07
C VAL A 333 -12.52 -3.57 7.05
N ASN A 334 -11.95 -3.93 8.20
CA ASN A 334 -12.71 -4.56 9.27
C ASN A 334 -13.80 -3.60 9.77
N PRO A 335 -15.10 -3.95 9.67
CA PRO A 335 -16.19 -3.06 10.07
C PRO A 335 -16.28 -2.84 11.59
N VAL A 336 -15.69 -3.74 12.39
CA VAL A 336 -15.63 -3.63 13.86
C VAL A 336 -14.47 -2.75 14.32
N ASP A 337 -13.35 -2.78 13.60
CA ASP A 337 -12.17 -1.96 13.87
C ASP A 337 -11.54 -1.45 12.56
N PRO A 338 -11.84 -0.20 12.16
CA PRO A 338 -11.35 0.36 10.92
C PRO A 338 -9.82 0.41 10.78
N SER A 339 -9.08 0.38 11.90
CA SER A 339 -7.61 0.34 11.86
C SER A 339 -7.05 -1.00 11.36
N ARG A 340 -7.90 -2.04 11.27
CA ARG A 340 -7.54 -3.39 10.84
C ARG A 340 -8.17 -3.75 9.49
N GLY A 341 -7.53 -4.70 8.82
CA GLY A 341 -7.98 -5.23 7.54
C GLY A 341 -8.90 -6.45 7.69
N LEU A 342 -9.67 -6.70 6.64
CA LEU A 342 -10.44 -7.92 6.44
C LEU A 342 -10.13 -8.47 5.04
N ILE A 343 -9.95 -9.78 4.92
CA ILE A 343 -9.90 -10.47 3.63
C ILE A 343 -11.14 -11.34 3.51
N LEU A 344 -11.89 -11.11 2.44
CA LEU A 344 -13.04 -11.90 2.06
C LEU A 344 -12.61 -12.99 1.09
N TYR A 345 -12.80 -14.25 1.47
CA TYR A 345 -12.71 -15.42 0.59
C TYR A 345 -14.12 -15.95 0.34
N THR A 346 -14.75 -15.46 -0.71
CA THR A 346 -16.16 -15.77 -1.01
C THR A 346 -16.34 -16.28 -2.44
N ALA A 347 -17.56 -16.72 -2.73
CA ALA A 347 -17.96 -17.21 -4.04
C ALA A 347 -19.46 -17.03 -4.23
N ASN A 348 -19.90 -16.95 -5.48
CA ASN A 348 -21.33 -17.07 -5.81
C ASN A 348 -21.81 -18.52 -5.86
N ASP A 349 -20.88 -19.48 -5.80
CA ASP A 349 -21.16 -20.91 -5.77
C ASP A 349 -20.28 -21.60 -4.69
N PRO A 350 -20.87 -22.36 -3.75
CA PRO A 350 -20.10 -23.04 -2.70
C PRO A 350 -19.02 -24.01 -3.23
N GLY A 351 -19.26 -24.63 -4.38
CA GLY A 351 -18.37 -25.62 -4.99
C GLY A 351 -17.03 -25.05 -5.47
N VAL A 352 -16.90 -23.72 -5.59
CA VAL A 352 -15.61 -23.11 -5.95
C VAL A 352 -14.82 -22.61 -4.73
N LEU A 353 -15.39 -22.57 -3.52
CA LEU A 353 -14.74 -22.03 -2.31
C LEU A 353 -13.39 -22.67 -2.01
N ALA A 354 -13.24 -23.98 -2.20
CA ALA A 354 -11.97 -24.67 -2.02
C ALA A 354 -10.85 -24.09 -2.91
N SER A 355 -11.18 -23.76 -4.16
CA SER A 355 -10.24 -23.14 -5.10
C SER A 355 -9.93 -21.68 -4.73
N VAL A 356 -10.87 -20.97 -4.10
CA VAL A 356 -10.69 -19.60 -3.60
C VAL A 356 -9.71 -19.57 -2.43
N ILE A 357 -9.87 -20.49 -1.48
CA ILE A 357 -8.97 -20.61 -0.33
C ILE A 357 -7.57 -20.99 -0.78
N GLY A 358 -7.43 -21.77 -1.86
CA GLY A 358 -6.14 -22.13 -2.46
C GLY A 358 -5.48 -21.02 -3.28
N ALA A 359 -6.19 -19.93 -3.59
CA ALA A 359 -5.76 -18.96 -4.58
C ALA A 359 -4.71 -17.94 -4.08
N TYR A 360 -4.32 -17.06 -5.01
CA TYR A 360 -3.22 -16.12 -4.99
C TYR A 360 -3.29 -15.00 -3.93
N ASP A 361 -2.24 -14.86 -3.12
CA ASP A 361 -2.05 -13.79 -2.11
C ASP A 361 -1.24 -12.60 -2.67
N GLY A 362 -1.75 -12.03 -3.75
CA GLY A 362 -1.08 -10.96 -4.48
C GLY A 362 -1.05 -9.60 -3.79
N PRO A 363 -0.29 -8.63 -4.34
CA PRO A 363 -0.29 -7.24 -3.90
C PRO A 363 -1.57 -6.46 -4.32
N PHE A 364 -2.59 -7.14 -4.84
CA PHE A 364 -3.82 -6.56 -5.35
C PHE A 364 -4.87 -6.40 -4.25
N ASP A 365 -5.86 -5.56 -4.50
CA ASP A 365 -6.98 -5.40 -3.56
C ASP A 365 -8.06 -6.46 -3.78
N PHE A 366 -8.18 -7.00 -5.00
CA PHE A 366 -9.08 -8.11 -5.28
C PHE A 366 -8.60 -9.02 -6.40
N ALA A 367 -9.14 -10.23 -6.42
CA ALA A 367 -9.01 -11.24 -7.47
C ALA A 367 -10.36 -11.91 -7.74
N VAL A 368 -10.81 -11.90 -9.00
CA VAL A 368 -11.93 -12.73 -9.47
C VAL A 368 -11.36 -14.03 -10.03
N LEU A 369 -11.91 -15.15 -9.61
CA LEU A 369 -11.39 -16.49 -9.90
C LEU A 369 -12.43 -17.31 -10.67
N ASP A 370 -11.99 -17.99 -11.72
CA ASP A 370 -12.73 -19.08 -12.36
C ASP A 370 -11.90 -20.37 -12.20
N LYS A 371 -12.47 -21.38 -11.54
CA LYS A 371 -11.79 -22.66 -11.23
C LYS A 371 -10.40 -22.47 -10.59
N GLY A 372 -10.27 -21.49 -9.70
CA GLY A 372 -9.02 -21.18 -9.00
C GLY A 372 -8.00 -20.35 -9.80
N VAL A 373 -8.28 -20.03 -11.06
CA VAL A 373 -7.43 -19.18 -11.90
C VAL A 373 -7.95 -17.74 -11.87
N ALA A 374 -7.06 -16.78 -11.65
CA ALA A 374 -7.42 -15.37 -11.68
C ALA A 374 -7.78 -14.91 -13.09
N VAL A 375 -9.06 -14.63 -13.32
CA VAL A 375 -9.57 -14.02 -14.55
C VAL A 375 -9.54 -12.50 -14.49
N LYS A 376 -9.46 -11.93 -13.28
CA LYS A 376 -9.22 -10.50 -13.05
C LYS A 376 -8.44 -10.30 -11.76
N LEU A 377 -7.41 -9.46 -11.84
CA LEU A 377 -6.73 -8.86 -10.69
C LEU A 377 -6.93 -7.35 -10.77
N GLY A 378 -7.09 -6.69 -9.63
CA GLY A 378 -7.33 -5.26 -9.63
C GLY A 378 -7.09 -4.57 -8.30
N ARG A 379 -7.22 -3.25 -8.33
CA ARG A 379 -7.07 -2.38 -7.18
C ARG A 379 -8.29 -1.52 -7.01
N TYR A 380 -8.54 -1.13 -5.78
CA TYR A 380 -9.54 -0.11 -5.47
C TYR A 380 -8.88 1.25 -5.32
N GLU A 381 -9.56 2.30 -5.77
CA GLU A 381 -9.33 3.67 -5.35
C GLU A 381 -9.91 3.84 -3.94
N LYS A 382 -9.03 4.09 -2.96
CA LYS A 382 -9.35 4.12 -1.52
C LYS A 382 -9.30 5.55 -0.93
N THR A 383 -9.48 6.56 -1.78
CA THR A 383 -9.45 7.98 -1.43
C THR A 383 -10.65 8.40 -0.58
N ARG A 384 -11.80 7.77 -0.80
CA ARG A 384 -13.04 7.92 -0.03
C ARG A 384 -13.81 6.61 0.00
N ARG A 385 -14.76 6.48 0.93
CA ARG A 385 -15.74 5.39 0.91
C ARG A 385 -17.08 5.83 0.29
N PRO A 386 -17.83 4.93 -0.38
CA PRO A 386 -17.41 3.59 -0.79
C PRO A 386 -16.20 3.64 -1.72
N TRP A 387 -15.36 2.60 -1.66
CA TRP A 387 -14.19 2.53 -2.56
C TRP A 387 -14.65 2.46 -4.02
N ARG A 388 -13.74 2.68 -4.97
CA ARG A 388 -14.06 2.61 -6.42
C ARG A 388 -13.12 1.66 -7.14
N LEU A 389 -13.56 1.07 -8.24
CA LEU A 389 -12.67 0.29 -9.10
C LEU A 389 -11.65 1.21 -9.80
N LYS A 390 -10.35 0.86 -9.75
CA LYS A 390 -9.27 1.56 -10.47
C LYS A 390 -9.09 1.01 -11.89
#